data_AF-A0A348YLU4-F1
#
_entry.id   AF-A0A348YLU4-F1
#
_cell.length_a   1.000
_cell.length_b   1.000
_cell.length_c   1.000
_cell.angle_alpha   90.00
_cell.angle_beta   90.00
_cell.angle_gamma   90.00
#
_symmetry.space_group_name_H-M   'P 1'
#
loop_
_entity.id
_entity.type
_entity.pdbx_description
1 polymer ?
#
loop_
_entity_poly.entity_id
_entity_poly.type
_entity_poly.pdbx_seq_one_letter_code
_entity_poly.pdbx_strand_id
1 'polypeptide(L)'
;MTEKIKIFISYKEKHRIFKSDILTPIQTGRKISNEIFDSMIGDNTGDNISEDNPKYNELTAQYWVWKHYSEIGSPEYVGFMHYRRHFVFCDKLSFDKRKPWYRGMPVFLKKYGAEYDINLLSSNILKQIDGKYDGYVLKGYNIKKFKENDSYIREHYLMTIPGAKRVCWNAFYSSVYENFPDYREELDEFSMGSIMYCCNMFIFRKDLFFEYNNFCFSVLNSVDKKVDSNMFDIQEKRFLGYFGEYLLSIFIIKKIKQGYKFKFLDGILLYDMDPENFFVKLFKKNIKNIFSITNSGPKKVIRIFGINVFKYTSSTLLLKKNLEGMKDLIVKIDELVEFKKNK
;
A
#
# COMPACT_ATOMS: atom_id res chain seq x y z
N MET A 1 15.04 14.91 -21.07
CA MET A 1 13.84 15.21 -20.25
C MET A 1 13.55 14.13 -19.20
N THR A 2 13.90 12.86 -19.44
CA THR A 2 13.69 11.71 -18.54
C THR A 2 14.49 11.76 -17.22
N GLU A 3 15.50 12.62 -17.11
CA GLU A 3 16.30 12.79 -15.87
C GLU A 3 15.64 13.71 -14.82
N LYS A 4 14.56 14.42 -15.15
CA LYS A 4 13.96 15.39 -14.22
C LYS A 4 13.07 14.77 -13.15
N ILE A 5 12.40 13.64 -13.43
CA ILE A 5 11.35 13.10 -12.56
C ILE A 5 11.56 11.60 -12.41
N LYS A 6 11.52 11.11 -11.17
CA LYS A 6 11.49 9.68 -10.90
C LYS A 6 10.47 9.36 -9.81
N ILE A 7 9.56 8.45 -10.11
CA ILE A 7 8.48 8.05 -9.23
C ILE A 7 8.62 6.57 -8.95
N PHE A 8 8.65 6.22 -7.68
CA PHE A 8 8.78 4.85 -7.21
C PHE A 8 7.41 4.26 -6.95
N ILE A 9 7.20 3.02 -7.40
CA ILE A 9 5.96 2.29 -7.16
C ILE A 9 6.25 1.17 -6.17
N SER A 10 5.68 1.26 -4.97
CA SER A 10 5.96 0.34 -3.87
C SER A 10 5.17 -0.96 -3.98
N TYR A 11 5.87 -2.09 -3.95
CA TYR A 11 5.33 -3.44 -4.00
C TYR A 11 5.74 -4.24 -2.76
N LYS A 12 4.76 -4.80 -2.04
CA LYS A 12 5.00 -5.80 -0.99
C LYS A 12 4.78 -7.23 -1.50
N GLU A 13 3.86 -7.39 -2.44
CA GLU A 13 3.43 -8.66 -3.00
C GLU A 13 3.53 -8.63 -4.54
N LYS A 14 3.56 -9.80 -5.15
CA LYS A 14 3.65 -9.95 -6.59
C LYS A 14 2.38 -9.48 -7.26
N HIS A 15 2.49 -8.36 -7.99
CA HIS A 15 1.39 -7.80 -8.77
C HIS A 15 1.87 -7.40 -10.17
N ARG A 16 0.92 -6.96 -11.00
CA ARG A 16 1.23 -6.35 -12.29
C ARG A 16 2.22 -5.18 -12.09
N ILE A 17 3.29 -5.22 -12.87
CA ILE A 17 4.40 -4.28 -12.75
C ILE A 17 4.14 -3.07 -13.64
N PHE A 18 4.28 -1.89 -13.05
CA PHE A 18 4.13 -0.61 -13.69
C PHE A 18 5.51 0.02 -13.83
N LYS A 19 6.10 -0.06 -15.02
CA LYS A 19 7.45 0.43 -15.30
C LYS A 19 7.45 1.29 -16.56
N SER A 20 8.18 2.39 -16.51
CA SER A 20 8.49 3.26 -17.64
C SER A 20 9.77 4.05 -17.34
N ASP A 21 10.17 4.97 -18.20
CA ASP A 21 11.37 5.80 -17.99
C ASP A 21 11.32 6.63 -16.71
N ILE A 22 10.13 7.00 -16.23
CA ILE A 22 9.95 7.77 -14.98
C ILE A 22 9.36 6.93 -13.83
N LEU A 23 8.87 5.72 -14.10
CA LEU A 23 8.21 4.87 -13.10
C LEU A 23 9.12 3.68 -12.76
N THR A 24 9.62 3.66 -11.52
CA THR A 24 10.53 2.62 -11.03
C THR A 24 9.83 1.74 -9.99
N PRO A 25 9.51 0.48 -10.33
CA PRO A 25 9.04 -0.50 -9.34
C PRO A 25 10.10 -0.75 -8.25
N ILE A 26 9.69 -0.76 -6.99
CA ILE A 26 10.54 -1.09 -5.84
C ILE A 26 9.83 -2.08 -4.90
N GLN A 27 10.52 -3.16 -4.56
CA GLN A 27 10.07 -4.13 -3.57
C GLN A 27 10.38 -3.63 -2.16
N THR A 28 9.34 -3.45 -1.36
CA THR A 28 9.44 -3.03 0.06
C THR A 28 9.64 -4.24 0.95
N GLY A 29 10.43 -4.11 2.02
CA GLY A 29 10.70 -5.21 2.96
C GLY A 29 11.41 -6.38 2.31
N ARG A 30 12.19 -6.14 1.25
CA ARG A 30 12.86 -7.20 0.48
C ARG A 30 13.80 -8.04 1.37
N LYS A 31 14.37 -7.46 2.42
CA LYS A 31 15.26 -8.14 3.38
C LYS A 31 14.58 -9.31 4.11
N ILE A 32 13.29 -9.19 4.41
CA ILE A 32 12.50 -10.19 5.17
C ILE A 32 11.48 -10.92 4.30
N SER A 33 11.52 -10.70 2.98
CA SER A 33 10.58 -11.31 2.04
C SER A 33 10.99 -12.75 1.70
N ASN A 34 10.00 -13.65 1.63
CA ASN A 34 10.21 -15.02 1.18
C ASN A 34 10.35 -15.14 -0.35
N GLU A 35 9.82 -14.17 -1.10
CA GLU A 35 9.93 -14.11 -2.56
C GLU A 35 10.67 -12.82 -2.96
N ILE A 36 11.58 -12.94 -3.91
CA ILE A 36 12.33 -11.83 -4.46
C ILE A 36 11.79 -11.54 -5.86
N PHE A 37 11.48 -10.27 -6.14
CA PHE A 37 10.93 -9.84 -7.42
C PHE A 37 12.04 -9.27 -8.32
N ASP A 38 12.65 -10.11 -9.16
CA ASP A 38 13.83 -9.73 -9.98
C ASP A 38 13.57 -8.61 -11.00
N SER A 39 12.31 -8.40 -11.35
CA SER A 39 11.86 -7.35 -12.28
C SER A 39 11.77 -5.96 -11.65
N MET A 40 12.10 -5.82 -10.36
CA MET A 40 12.10 -4.55 -9.63
C MET A 40 13.31 -4.41 -8.69
N ILE A 41 13.67 -3.17 -8.37
CA ILE A 41 14.73 -2.91 -7.40
C ILE A 41 14.27 -3.28 -5.99
N GLY A 42 15.22 -3.43 -5.07
CA GLY A 42 14.97 -3.70 -3.66
C GLY A 42 15.24 -2.49 -2.79
N ASP A 43 14.61 -2.44 -1.63
CA ASP A 43 14.87 -1.45 -0.59
C ASP A 43 15.92 -1.92 0.44
N ASN A 44 16.70 -2.97 0.16
CA ASN A 44 17.50 -3.71 1.13
C ASN A 44 19.02 -3.68 0.88
N THR A 45 19.51 -2.69 0.12
CA THR A 45 20.94 -2.48 -0.14
C THR A 45 21.43 -1.19 0.51
N GLY A 46 22.71 -1.12 0.89
CA GLY A 46 23.31 0.08 1.49
C GLY A 46 22.61 0.54 2.78
N ASP A 47 22.39 1.85 2.94
CA ASP A 47 21.70 2.43 4.09
C ASP A 47 20.18 2.23 3.95
N ASN A 48 19.63 1.34 4.76
CA ASN A 48 18.26 0.89 4.62
C ASN A 48 17.61 0.48 5.94
N ILE A 49 16.27 0.41 5.92
CA ILE A 49 15.42 -0.06 7.03
C ILE A 49 14.46 -1.16 6.54
N SER A 50 14.89 -1.97 5.57
CA SER A 50 14.04 -2.98 4.92
C SER A 50 13.51 -4.03 5.92
N GLU A 51 14.31 -4.39 6.92
CA GLU A 51 13.91 -5.32 7.98
C GLU A 51 12.78 -4.79 8.88
N ASP A 52 12.66 -3.47 8.99
CA ASP A 52 11.61 -2.80 9.76
C ASP A 52 10.32 -2.57 8.95
N ASN A 53 10.17 -3.17 7.76
CA ASN A 53 8.95 -3.11 6.96
C ASN A 53 7.64 -3.45 7.72
N PRO A 54 7.61 -4.39 8.69
CA PRO A 54 6.39 -4.62 9.47
C PRO A 54 5.91 -3.38 10.22
N LYS A 55 6.85 -2.47 10.58
CA LYS A 55 6.55 -1.19 11.23
C LYS A 55 6.31 -0.06 10.23
N TYR A 56 7.25 0.12 9.31
CA TYR A 56 7.30 1.26 8.38
C TYR A 56 6.46 1.06 7.11
N ASN A 57 6.08 -0.18 6.78
CA ASN A 57 5.41 -0.54 5.52
C ASN A 57 6.15 0.07 4.31
N GLU A 58 5.43 0.72 3.39
CA GLU A 58 5.98 1.28 2.16
C GLU A 58 7.01 2.40 2.39
N LEU A 59 7.12 2.96 3.60
CA LEU A 59 8.14 3.95 3.94
C LEU A 59 9.56 3.39 3.90
N THR A 60 9.72 2.07 3.97
CA THR A 60 11.04 1.42 3.80
C THR A 60 11.66 1.71 2.42
N ALA A 61 10.85 1.66 1.36
CA ALA A 61 11.25 2.10 0.03
C ALA A 61 11.54 3.61 -0.03
N GLN A 62 10.73 4.42 0.66
CA GLN A 62 10.94 5.87 0.72
C GLN A 62 12.27 6.23 1.40
N TYR A 63 12.60 5.56 2.50
CA TYR A 63 13.87 5.72 3.20
C TYR A 63 15.05 5.38 2.30
N TRP A 64 14.98 4.22 1.65
CA TRP A 64 16.04 3.77 0.74
C TRP A 64 16.28 4.81 -0.36
N VAL A 65 15.22 5.26 -1.03
CA VAL A 65 15.33 6.30 -2.06
C VAL A 65 15.92 7.61 -1.53
N TRP A 66 15.60 7.99 -0.28
CA TRP A 66 16.18 9.19 0.35
C TRP A 66 17.68 9.06 0.57
N LYS A 67 18.14 7.91 1.08
CA LYS A 67 19.56 7.64 1.33
C LYS A 67 20.38 7.39 0.07
N HIS A 68 19.72 6.90 -0.98
CA HIS A 68 20.31 6.52 -2.25
C HIS A 68 19.98 7.53 -3.38
N TYR A 69 19.70 8.80 -3.03
CA TYR A 69 19.25 9.82 -3.99
C TYR A 69 20.19 10.00 -5.20
N SER A 70 21.51 9.94 -5.00
CA SER A 70 22.48 10.03 -6.09
C SER A 70 22.43 8.82 -7.02
N GLU A 71 22.25 7.61 -6.47
CA GLU A 71 22.18 6.35 -7.22
C GLU A 71 20.94 6.25 -8.10
N ILE A 72 19.85 6.93 -7.71
CA ILE A 72 18.64 6.96 -8.51
C ILE A 72 18.68 7.99 -9.66
N GLY A 73 19.80 8.70 -9.85
CA GLY A 73 20.00 9.66 -10.94
C GLY A 73 19.75 11.11 -10.55
N SER A 74 19.66 11.44 -9.26
CA SER A 74 19.48 12.82 -8.75
C SER A 74 18.36 13.63 -9.43
N PRO A 75 17.12 13.11 -9.53
CA PRO A 75 16.05 13.78 -10.26
C PRO A 75 15.58 15.06 -9.56
N GLU A 76 15.12 16.06 -10.34
CA GLU A 76 14.55 17.31 -9.82
C GLU A 76 13.28 17.07 -9.00
N TYR A 77 12.48 16.05 -9.36
CA TYR A 77 11.31 15.60 -8.64
C TYR A 77 11.40 14.11 -8.29
N VAL A 78 11.07 13.78 -7.04
CA VAL A 78 10.99 12.42 -6.51
C VAL A 78 9.57 12.16 -6.05
N GLY A 79 9.01 11.00 -6.38
CA GLY A 79 7.66 10.66 -5.92
C GLY A 79 7.45 9.20 -5.58
N PHE A 80 6.31 8.92 -4.94
CA PHE A 80 5.88 7.59 -4.54
C PHE A 80 4.41 7.37 -4.89
N MET A 81 4.15 6.19 -5.45
CA MET A 81 2.81 5.63 -5.63
C MET A 81 2.80 4.19 -5.10
N HIS A 82 1.60 3.65 -4.88
CA HIS A 82 1.45 2.24 -4.53
C HIS A 82 1.22 1.41 -5.78
N TYR A 83 1.56 0.12 -5.71
CA TYR A 83 1.31 -0.85 -6.79
C TYR A 83 -0.13 -0.86 -7.35
N ARG A 84 -1.13 -0.40 -6.59
CA ARG A 84 -2.53 -0.34 -7.00
C ARG A 84 -3.22 0.99 -6.73
N ARG A 85 -2.50 2.01 -6.24
CA ARG A 85 -3.06 3.35 -6.02
C ARG A 85 -2.20 4.37 -6.73
N HIS A 86 -2.77 5.01 -7.74
CA HIS A 86 -2.07 5.94 -8.60
C HIS A 86 -2.80 7.28 -8.64
N PHE A 87 -2.04 8.34 -8.89
CA PHE A 87 -2.58 9.67 -9.14
C PHE A 87 -3.34 9.72 -10.47
N VAL A 88 -4.39 10.55 -10.52
CA VAL A 88 -5.10 10.87 -11.75
C VAL A 88 -4.46 12.10 -12.39
N PHE A 89 -3.57 11.86 -13.36
CA PHE A 89 -2.95 12.88 -14.21
C PHE A 89 -3.66 13.05 -15.57
N CYS A 90 -4.79 12.39 -15.79
CA CYS A 90 -5.49 12.45 -17.07
C CYS A 90 -6.98 12.72 -16.86
N ASP A 91 -7.46 13.87 -17.31
CA ASP A 91 -8.89 14.22 -17.23
C ASP A 91 -9.76 13.33 -18.12
N LYS A 92 -9.17 12.67 -19.13
CA LYS A 92 -9.85 11.71 -20.01
C LYS A 92 -9.97 10.31 -19.39
N LEU A 93 -9.27 10.03 -18.29
CA LEU A 93 -9.40 8.74 -17.62
C LEU A 93 -10.77 8.66 -16.94
N SER A 94 -11.64 7.79 -17.45
CA SER A 94 -12.99 7.63 -16.92
C SER A 94 -13.02 6.74 -15.67
N PHE A 95 -13.64 7.25 -14.61
CA PHE A 95 -13.97 6.50 -13.39
C PHE A 95 -15.21 7.08 -12.73
N ASP A 96 -15.96 6.25 -12.00
CA ASP A 96 -17.17 6.67 -11.32
C ASP A 96 -16.84 7.35 -9.99
N LYS A 97 -16.97 8.69 -9.94
CA LYS A 97 -16.74 9.47 -8.71
C LYS A 97 -17.71 9.14 -7.57
N ARG A 98 -18.79 8.39 -7.84
CA ARG A 98 -19.72 7.88 -6.82
C ARG A 98 -19.21 6.60 -6.14
N LYS A 99 -18.10 6.02 -6.63
CA LYS A 99 -17.48 4.80 -6.09
C LYS A 99 -16.11 5.09 -5.48
N PRO A 100 -16.02 5.85 -4.38
CA PRO A 100 -14.76 6.04 -3.68
C PRO A 100 -14.32 4.73 -3.00
N TRP A 101 -13.02 4.60 -2.71
CA TRP A 101 -12.47 3.48 -1.95
C TRP A 101 -13.09 3.40 -0.55
N TYR A 102 -13.22 4.55 0.11
CA TYR A 102 -14.05 4.73 1.30
C TYR A 102 -14.84 6.02 1.19
N ARG A 103 -15.97 6.10 1.92
CA ARG A 103 -16.85 7.27 1.90
C ARG A 103 -16.07 8.56 2.18
N GLY A 104 -16.17 9.52 1.26
CA GLY A 104 -15.55 10.84 1.39
C GLY A 104 -14.07 10.92 0.97
N MET A 105 -13.42 9.81 0.61
CA MET A 105 -12.04 9.84 0.11
C MET A 105 -11.97 10.22 -1.37
N PRO A 106 -10.96 10.99 -1.79
CA PRO A 106 -10.72 11.36 -3.19
C PRO A 106 -9.94 10.26 -3.94
N VAL A 107 -10.11 9.00 -3.56
CA VAL A 107 -9.53 7.84 -4.22
C VAL A 107 -10.66 6.97 -4.72
N PHE A 108 -10.75 6.72 -6.03
CA PHE A 108 -11.92 6.10 -6.66
C PHE A 108 -11.61 4.71 -7.23
N LEU A 109 -12.58 3.81 -7.14
CA LEU A 109 -12.44 2.46 -7.67
C LEU A 109 -12.39 2.48 -9.20
N LYS A 110 -11.34 1.89 -9.78
CA LYS A 110 -11.18 1.73 -11.22
C LYS A 110 -10.82 0.27 -11.52
N LYS A 111 -11.64 -0.39 -12.35
CA LYS A 111 -11.28 -1.70 -12.88
C LYS A 111 -10.06 -1.54 -13.77
N TYR A 112 -9.06 -2.40 -13.61
CA TYR A 112 -7.95 -2.45 -14.53
C TYR A 112 -8.43 -2.90 -15.92
N GLY A 113 -7.94 -2.24 -16.97
CA GLY A 113 -8.35 -2.47 -18.36
C GLY A 113 -7.33 -1.88 -19.34
N ALA A 114 -7.50 -2.15 -20.64
CA ALA A 114 -6.58 -1.73 -21.69
C ALA A 114 -6.45 -0.19 -21.80
N GLU A 115 -7.47 0.55 -21.38
CA GLU A 115 -7.46 2.00 -21.25
C GLU A 115 -6.47 2.52 -20.19
N TYR A 116 -6.01 1.65 -19.29
CA TYR A 116 -5.02 1.97 -18.29
C TYR A 116 -3.60 1.66 -18.80
N ASP A 117 -3.13 2.51 -19.70
CA ASP A 117 -1.81 2.45 -20.31
C ASP A 117 -0.76 3.21 -19.49
N ILE A 118 0.35 2.53 -19.19
CA ILE A 118 1.45 3.08 -18.38
C ILE A 118 2.27 4.16 -19.09
N ASN A 119 2.38 4.08 -20.42
CA ASN A 119 3.04 5.09 -21.24
C ASN A 119 2.17 6.34 -21.33
N LEU A 120 0.85 6.16 -21.43
CA LEU A 120 -0.10 7.27 -21.36
C LEU A 120 -0.06 7.93 -19.97
N LEU A 121 -0.02 7.16 -18.88
CA LEU A 121 0.17 7.70 -17.53
C LEU A 121 1.46 8.52 -17.45
N SER A 122 2.58 7.95 -17.91
CA SER A 122 3.89 8.60 -17.86
C SER A 122 3.93 9.89 -18.67
N SER A 123 3.39 9.88 -19.88
CA SER A 123 3.32 11.09 -20.72
C SER A 123 2.43 12.18 -20.11
N ASN A 124 1.34 11.81 -19.45
CA ASN A 124 0.47 12.76 -18.74
C ASN A 124 1.16 13.36 -17.51
N ILE A 125 1.91 12.56 -16.74
CA ILE A 125 2.75 13.05 -15.63
C ILE A 125 3.75 14.09 -16.17
N LEU A 126 4.51 13.75 -17.20
CA LEU A 126 5.51 14.65 -17.79
C LEU A 126 4.90 15.97 -18.30
N LYS A 127 3.68 15.92 -18.87
CA LYS A 127 2.97 17.14 -19.31
C LYS A 127 2.49 18.02 -18.16
N GLN A 128 2.17 17.43 -17.01
CA GLN A 128 1.62 18.17 -15.86
C GLN A 128 2.68 18.62 -14.84
N ILE A 129 3.84 17.97 -14.83
CA ILE A 129 5.01 18.39 -14.04
C ILE A 129 5.86 19.32 -14.89
N ASP A 130 5.38 20.55 -15.04
CA ASP A 130 5.95 21.61 -15.87
C ASP A 130 6.71 22.67 -15.07
N GLY A 131 7.00 22.40 -13.79
CA GLY A 131 7.71 23.32 -12.89
C GLY A 131 6.81 24.38 -12.22
N LYS A 132 5.50 24.38 -12.46
CA LYS A 132 4.57 25.35 -11.82
C LYS A 132 4.27 25.04 -10.35
N TYR A 133 4.42 23.78 -9.94
CA TYR A 133 4.10 23.32 -8.59
C TYR A 133 5.35 22.71 -7.94
N ASP A 134 5.51 22.96 -6.66
CA ASP A 134 6.59 22.42 -5.84
C ASP A 134 6.30 20.97 -5.42
N GLY A 135 5.01 20.63 -5.28
CA GLY A 135 4.56 19.29 -4.90
C GLY A 135 3.23 18.87 -5.50
N TYR A 136 3.05 17.56 -5.68
CA TYR A 136 1.81 16.93 -6.14
C TYR A 136 1.40 15.90 -5.09
N VAL A 137 0.18 16.02 -4.58
CA VAL A 137 -0.35 15.17 -3.50
C VAL A 137 -1.80 14.81 -3.79
N LEU A 138 -2.33 13.82 -3.07
CA LEU A 138 -3.77 13.55 -3.16
C LEU A 138 -4.55 14.73 -2.56
N LYS A 139 -5.80 14.91 -2.95
CA LYS A 139 -6.68 15.83 -2.24
C LYS A 139 -6.84 15.37 -0.78
N GLY A 140 -6.97 16.33 0.13
CA GLY A 140 -7.31 16.05 1.51
C GLY A 140 -8.74 15.51 1.61
N TYR A 141 -8.99 14.62 2.57
CA TYR A 141 -10.33 14.12 2.86
C TYR A 141 -10.72 14.43 4.30
N ASN A 142 -12.02 14.59 4.52
CA ASN A 142 -12.56 14.85 5.83
C ASN A 142 -12.90 13.54 6.54
N ILE A 143 -12.21 13.24 7.65
CA ILE A 143 -12.40 12.02 8.44
C ILE A 143 -13.82 11.87 9.00
N LYS A 144 -14.56 12.98 9.19
CA LYS A 144 -15.97 12.96 9.64
C LYS A 144 -16.89 12.23 8.66
N LYS A 145 -16.49 12.10 7.39
CA LYS A 145 -17.23 11.34 6.37
C LYS A 145 -16.95 9.84 6.43
N PHE A 146 -15.90 9.42 7.14
CA PHE A 146 -15.49 8.02 7.27
C PHE A 146 -16.32 7.32 8.36
N LYS A 147 -16.47 7.97 9.52
CA LYS A 147 -17.29 7.51 10.65
C LYS A 147 -17.87 8.74 11.35
N GLU A 148 -19.18 8.73 11.61
CA GLU A 148 -19.93 9.92 12.07
C GLU A 148 -19.43 10.48 13.41
N ASN A 149 -18.78 9.66 14.24
CA ASN A 149 -18.27 10.06 15.55
C ASN A 149 -16.81 10.56 15.53
N ASP A 150 -16.12 10.50 14.40
CA ASP A 150 -14.72 10.91 14.30
C ASP A 150 -14.62 12.44 14.10
N SER A 151 -14.57 13.17 15.20
CA SER A 151 -14.55 14.65 15.18
C SER A 151 -13.17 15.24 14.93
N TYR A 152 -12.11 14.62 15.47
CA TYR A 152 -10.72 15.05 15.31
C TYR A 152 -9.80 13.88 14.95
N ILE A 153 -8.64 14.19 14.34
CA ILE A 153 -7.68 13.18 13.86
C ILE A 153 -7.20 12.28 14.99
N ARG A 154 -6.95 12.85 16.18
CA ARG A 154 -6.52 12.07 17.34
C ARG A 154 -7.53 10.98 17.71
N GLU A 155 -8.81 11.31 17.78
CA GLU A 155 -9.88 10.37 18.08
C GLU A 155 -10.05 9.36 16.96
N HIS A 156 -9.95 9.80 15.69
CA HIS A 156 -9.96 8.90 14.54
C HIS A 156 -8.85 7.85 14.62
N TYR A 157 -7.62 8.24 14.99
CA TYR A 157 -6.54 7.29 15.23
C TYR A 157 -6.94 6.25 16.29
N LEU A 158 -7.36 6.70 17.47
CA LEU A 158 -7.64 5.81 18.60
C LEU A 158 -8.87 4.91 18.40
N MET A 159 -9.85 5.35 17.61
CA MET A 159 -11.18 4.72 17.54
C MET A 159 -11.46 4.01 16.21
N THR A 160 -10.68 4.28 15.17
CA THR A 160 -10.95 3.80 13.81
C THR A 160 -9.77 3.10 13.17
N ILE A 161 -8.53 3.47 13.50
CA ILE A 161 -7.35 2.83 12.91
C ILE A 161 -7.10 1.45 13.56
N PRO A 162 -7.02 0.36 12.77
CA PRO A 162 -6.74 -0.97 13.30
C PRO A 162 -5.38 -1.03 14.03
N GLY A 163 -5.36 -1.63 15.21
CA GLY A 163 -4.14 -1.78 16.01
C GLY A 163 -3.62 -0.48 16.63
N ALA A 164 -4.38 0.62 16.56
CA ALA A 164 -3.99 1.88 17.18
C ALA A 164 -3.91 1.75 18.71
N LYS A 165 -2.86 2.32 19.30
CA LYS A 165 -2.65 2.36 20.74
C LYS A 165 -2.36 3.77 21.21
N ARG A 166 -2.91 4.14 22.36
CA ARG A 166 -2.68 5.45 22.99
C ARG A 166 -1.19 5.73 23.26
N VAL A 167 -0.43 4.71 23.65
CA VAL A 167 1.02 4.84 23.86
C VAL A 167 1.74 5.28 22.57
N CYS A 168 1.35 4.73 21.42
CA CYS A 168 1.92 5.11 20.13
C CYS A 168 1.57 6.55 19.77
N TRP A 169 0.32 6.99 19.98
CA TRP A 169 -0.09 8.38 19.75
C TRP A 169 0.69 9.35 20.64
N ASN A 170 0.83 9.06 21.93
CA ASN A 170 1.56 9.91 22.87
C ASN A 170 3.04 10.02 22.47
N ALA A 171 3.66 8.90 22.06
CA ALA A 171 5.02 8.88 21.55
C ALA A 171 5.16 9.69 20.25
N PHE A 172 4.20 9.58 19.32
CA PHE A 172 4.14 10.38 18.10
C PHE A 172 4.06 11.88 18.38
N TYR A 173 3.06 12.30 19.15
CA TYR A 173 2.82 13.70 19.44
C TYR A 173 4.02 14.33 20.16
N SER A 174 4.55 13.67 21.21
CA SER A 174 5.75 14.16 21.92
C SER A 174 6.99 14.20 21.03
N SER A 175 7.18 13.22 20.13
CA SER A 175 8.33 13.20 19.22
C SER A 175 8.32 14.34 18.21
N VAL A 176 7.15 14.77 17.73
CA VAL A 176 7.06 15.99 16.91
C VAL A 176 7.34 17.21 17.78
N TYR A 177 6.68 17.30 18.94
CA TYR A 177 6.76 18.46 19.82
C TYR A 177 8.18 18.76 20.33
N GLU A 178 8.96 17.72 20.63
CA GLU A 178 10.33 17.81 21.15
C GLU A 178 11.35 18.04 20.03
N ASN A 179 11.29 17.25 18.94
CA ASN A 179 12.34 17.27 17.92
C ASN A 179 12.13 18.34 16.85
N PHE A 180 10.90 18.79 16.65
CA PHE A 180 10.52 19.80 15.65
C PHE A 180 9.62 20.87 16.26
N PRO A 181 10.14 21.73 17.16
CA PRO A 181 9.34 22.77 17.83
C PRO A 181 8.65 23.74 16.86
N ASP A 182 9.21 23.94 15.67
CA ASP A 182 8.66 24.78 14.62
C ASP A 182 7.47 24.14 13.88
N TYR A 183 7.15 22.87 14.15
CA TYR A 183 5.97 22.16 13.63
C TYR A 183 4.83 22.04 14.66
N ARG A 184 4.96 22.63 15.86
CA ARG A 184 3.97 22.48 16.94
C ARG A 184 2.60 23.02 16.56
N GLU A 185 2.56 24.18 15.91
CA GLU A 185 1.29 24.77 15.47
C GLU A 185 0.57 23.86 14.47
N GLU A 186 1.28 23.33 13.47
CA GLU A 186 0.70 22.43 12.48
C GLU A 186 0.35 21.06 13.05
N LEU A 187 1.09 20.57 14.04
CA LEU A 187 0.75 19.36 14.77
C LEU A 187 -0.59 19.54 15.51
N ASP A 188 -0.76 20.66 16.20
CA ASP A 188 -1.98 20.98 16.95
C ASP A 188 -3.18 21.17 16.01
N GLU A 189 -2.99 21.93 14.93
CA GLU A 189 -3.99 22.11 13.88
C GLU A 189 -4.40 20.77 13.25
N PHE A 190 -3.45 19.89 12.94
CA PHE A 190 -3.74 18.59 12.38
C PHE A 190 -4.45 17.68 13.37
N SER A 191 -3.94 17.59 14.61
CA SER A 191 -4.48 16.73 15.68
C SER A 191 -5.92 17.08 16.03
N MET A 192 -6.22 18.38 16.17
CA MET A 192 -7.55 18.92 16.44
C MET A 192 -8.36 19.20 15.17
N GLY A 193 -7.80 18.91 14.01
CA GLY A 193 -8.43 19.08 12.70
C GLY A 193 -9.22 17.84 12.28
N SER A 194 -9.75 17.88 11.05
CA SER A 194 -10.47 16.75 10.46
C SER A 194 -10.05 16.44 9.02
N ILE A 195 -9.01 17.11 8.51
CA ILE A 195 -8.52 16.93 7.15
C ILE A 195 -7.21 16.15 7.19
N MET A 196 -7.12 15.11 6.36
CA MET A 196 -5.91 14.30 6.21
C MET A 196 -5.64 13.96 4.74
N TYR A 197 -4.37 13.72 4.42
CA TYR A 197 -3.88 13.25 3.12
C TYR A 197 -3.52 11.77 3.21
N CYS A 198 -4.31 10.91 2.57
CA CYS A 198 -4.13 9.46 2.65
C CYS A 198 -2.94 8.93 1.82
N CYS A 199 -2.59 7.68 2.09
CA CYS A 199 -1.76 6.82 1.28
C CYS A 199 -0.27 7.20 1.17
N ASN A 200 0.32 8.13 1.94
CA ASN A 200 1.76 8.44 1.80
C ASN A 200 2.22 8.69 0.34
N MET A 201 1.32 9.17 -0.52
CA MET A 201 1.59 9.38 -1.95
C MET A 201 1.89 10.85 -2.19
N PHE A 202 3.04 11.11 -2.81
CA PHE A 202 3.45 12.46 -3.19
C PHE A 202 4.41 12.43 -4.38
N ILE A 203 4.59 13.57 -5.03
CA ILE A 203 5.71 13.86 -5.92
C ILE A 203 6.22 15.25 -5.56
N PHE A 204 7.44 15.34 -5.03
CA PHE A 204 8.02 16.58 -4.50
C PHE A 204 9.24 16.99 -5.29
N ARG A 205 9.44 18.29 -5.44
CA ARG A 205 10.72 18.87 -5.83
C ARG A 205 11.79 18.43 -4.82
N LYS A 206 13.04 18.29 -5.28
CA LYS A 206 14.19 17.81 -4.52
C LYS A 206 14.28 18.42 -3.11
N ASP A 207 14.22 19.73 -2.98
CA ASP A 207 14.31 20.42 -1.69
C ASP A 207 13.19 19.97 -0.72
N LEU A 208 11.94 19.93 -1.18
CA LEU A 208 10.82 19.42 -0.38
C LEU A 208 10.96 17.93 -0.06
N PHE A 209 11.48 17.13 -0.99
CA PHE A 209 11.75 15.71 -0.74
C PHE A 209 12.77 15.54 0.40
N PHE A 210 13.90 16.24 0.37
CA PHE A 210 14.91 16.13 1.43
C PHE A 210 14.39 16.65 2.77
N GLU A 211 13.71 17.79 2.77
CA GLU A 211 13.15 18.37 4.00
C GLU A 211 12.08 17.46 4.61
N TYR A 212 11.15 16.95 3.79
CA TYR A 212 10.11 16.03 4.25
C TYR A 212 10.69 14.75 4.83
N ASN A 213 11.67 14.13 4.17
CA ASN A 213 12.24 12.89 4.67
C ASN A 213 13.06 13.09 5.95
N ASN A 214 13.76 14.22 6.07
CA ASN A 214 14.43 14.57 7.32
C ASN A 214 13.42 14.71 8.47
N PHE A 215 12.32 15.46 8.26
CA PHE A 215 11.25 15.58 9.24
C PHE A 215 10.61 14.23 9.57
N CYS A 216 10.16 13.51 8.55
CA CYS A 216 9.42 12.26 8.67
C CYS A 216 10.24 11.19 9.43
N PHE A 217 11.44 10.86 8.95
CA PHE A 217 12.21 9.76 9.54
C PHE A 217 12.85 10.13 10.88
N SER A 218 13.16 11.40 11.13
CA SER A 218 13.62 11.82 12.47
C SER A 218 12.52 11.63 13.52
N VAL A 219 11.28 12.02 13.20
CA VAL A 219 10.14 11.78 14.09
C VAL A 219 9.90 10.28 14.25
N LEU A 220 9.77 9.52 13.16
CA LEU A 220 9.46 8.09 13.24
C LEU A 220 10.51 7.30 14.03
N ASN A 221 11.80 7.61 13.86
CA ASN A 221 12.87 7.02 14.66
C ASN A 221 12.74 7.35 16.17
N SER A 222 12.35 8.59 16.50
CA SER A 222 12.07 8.97 17.89
C SER A 222 10.87 8.21 18.46
N VAL A 223 9.80 8.00 17.68
CA VAL A 223 8.64 7.20 18.10
C VAL A 223 9.04 5.75 18.34
N ASP A 224 9.80 5.15 17.43
CA ASP A 224 10.22 3.74 17.53
C ASP A 224 11.05 3.49 18.81
N LYS A 225 11.90 4.44 19.20
CA LYS A 225 12.66 4.39 20.46
C LYS A 225 11.80 4.51 21.73
N LYS A 226 10.63 5.13 21.65
CA LYS A 226 9.72 5.39 22.78
C LYS A 226 8.67 4.30 22.96
N VAL A 227 8.49 3.41 21.99
CA VAL A 227 7.42 2.40 21.98
C VAL A 227 8.01 1.00 21.96
N ASP A 228 7.81 0.25 23.04
CA ASP A 228 8.06 -1.19 23.02
C ASP A 228 6.95 -1.90 22.21
N SER A 229 7.32 -2.34 21.01
CA SER A 229 6.42 -3.01 20.06
C SER A 229 6.66 -4.52 19.94
N ASN A 230 7.47 -5.11 20.83
CA ASN A 230 7.84 -6.53 20.74
C ASN A 230 6.63 -7.47 20.77
N MET A 231 5.66 -7.16 21.64
CA MET A 231 4.43 -7.92 21.82
C MET A 231 3.27 -7.46 20.93
N PHE A 232 3.51 -6.55 19.99
CA PHE A 232 2.46 -6.07 19.09
C PHE A 232 2.11 -7.15 18.06
N ASP A 233 0.82 -7.27 17.77
CA ASP A 233 0.35 -8.09 16.66
C ASP A 233 0.69 -7.49 15.28
N ILE A 234 0.30 -8.19 14.21
CA ILE A 234 0.60 -7.78 12.83
C ILE A 234 0.02 -6.41 12.49
N GLN A 235 -1.16 -6.05 13.00
CA GLN A 235 -1.78 -4.76 12.72
C GLN A 235 -1.20 -3.66 13.60
N GLU A 236 -1.01 -3.94 14.88
CA GLU A 236 -0.42 -3.03 15.85
C GLU A 236 0.99 -2.62 15.44
N LYS A 237 1.79 -3.53 14.88
CA LYS A 237 3.14 -3.23 14.39
C LYS A 237 3.15 -2.13 13.32
N ARG A 238 2.08 -1.91 12.56
CA ARG A 238 2.03 -0.94 11.45
C ARG A 238 2.01 0.53 11.87
N PHE A 239 2.10 0.83 13.17
CA PHE A 239 1.92 2.17 13.72
C PHE A 239 2.78 3.26 13.05
N LEU A 240 4.04 2.97 12.70
CA LEU A 240 4.91 3.95 12.03
C LEU A 240 4.44 4.26 10.60
N GLY A 241 3.90 3.27 9.88
CA GLY A 241 3.29 3.49 8.57
C GLY A 241 2.09 4.45 8.62
N TYR A 242 1.23 4.31 9.66
CA TYR A 242 0.13 5.24 9.88
C TYR A 242 0.62 6.66 10.20
N PHE A 243 1.65 6.78 11.05
CA PHE A 243 2.23 8.08 11.35
C PHE A 243 2.95 8.73 10.17
N GLY A 244 3.42 7.96 9.18
CA GLY A 244 3.87 8.50 7.90
C GLY A 244 2.80 9.35 7.21
N GLU A 245 1.54 8.90 7.22
CA GLU A 245 0.42 9.62 6.56
C GLU A 245 0.11 10.93 7.30
N TYR A 246 0.26 10.89 8.62
CA TYR A 246 0.04 12.05 9.49
C TYR A 246 1.15 13.08 9.31
N LEU A 247 2.41 12.62 9.24
CA LEU A 247 3.58 13.47 9.00
C LEU A 247 3.54 14.11 7.61
N LEU A 248 3.09 13.37 6.59
CA LEU A 248 2.86 13.95 5.26
C LEU A 248 1.82 15.08 5.34
N SER A 249 0.73 14.85 6.06
CA SER A 249 -0.34 15.85 6.22
C SER A 249 0.14 17.10 6.94
N ILE A 250 0.84 16.95 8.06
CA ILE A 250 1.44 18.04 8.83
C ILE A 250 2.45 18.81 7.98
N PHE A 251 3.30 18.11 7.21
CA PHE A 251 4.26 18.73 6.31
C PHE A 251 3.57 19.59 5.25
N ILE A 252 2.52 19.08 4.61
CA ILE A 252 1.74 19.83 3.61
C ILE A 252 1.14 21.10 4.22
N ILE A 253 0.55 21.03 5.42
CA ILE A 253 -0.03 22.19 6.11
C ILE A 253 1.02 23.29 6.27
N LYS A 254 2.19 22.96 6.85
CA LYS A 254 3.29 23.92 7.04
C LYS A 254 3.75 24.54 5.73
N LYS A 255 3.91 23.71 4.69
CA LYS A 255 4.42 24.19 3.39
C LYS A 255 3.46 25.11 2.67
N ILE A 256 2.15 24.86 2.77
CA ILE A 256 1.13 25.79 2.27
C ILE A 256 1.21 27.14 3.00
N LYS A 257 1.34 27.13 4.34
CA LYS A 257 1.50 28.38 5.13
C LYS A 257 2.77 29.15 4.74
N GLN A 258 3.82 28.45 4.34
CA GLN A 258 5.07 29.03 3.83
C GLN A 258 5.01 29.46 2.36
N GLY A 259 3.86 29.33 1.68
CA GLY A 259 3.65 29.79 0.31
C GLY A 259 4.06 28.81 -0.80
N TYR A 260 4.41 27.57 -0.47
CA TYR A 260 4.69 26.53 -1.48
C TYR A 260 3.41 26.13 -2.23
N LYS A 261 3.56 25.88 -3.53
CA LYS A 261 2.45 25.58 -4.45
C LYS A 261 2.28 24.08 -4.61
N PHE A 262 1.19 23.54 -4.10
CA PHE A 262 0.80 22.14 -4.29
C PHE A 262 -0.28 21.98 -5.34
N LYS A 263 -0.19 20.91 -6.13
CA LYS A 263 -1.29 20.41 -6.95
C LYS A 263 -1.97 19.24 -6.24
N PHE A 264 -3.26 19.38 -5.98
CA PHE A 264 -4.08 18.36 -5.33
C PHE A 264 -4.84 17.52 -6.35
N LEU A 265 -4.53 16.22 -6.39
CA LEU A 265 -5.03 15.30 -7.39
C LEU A 265 -6.05 14.31 -6.80
N ASP A 266 -6.98 13.86 -7.63
CA ASP A 266 -7.73 12.65 -7.33
C ASP A 266 -6.80 11.43 -7.45
N GLY A 267 -7.11 10.36 -6.74
CA GLY A 267 -6.46 9.06 -6.87
C GLY A 267 -7.42 8.02 -7.42
N ILE A 268 -6.85 6.91 -7.88
CA ILE A 268 -7.60 5.69 -8.20
C ILE A 268 -7.07 4.51 -7.41
N LEU A 269 -7.96 3.59 -7.04
CA LEU A 269 -7.61 2.25 -6.57
C LEU A 269 -7.93 1.26 -7.70
N LEU A 270 -6.90 0.64 -8.24
CA LEU A 270 -7.00 -0.37 -9.28
C LEU A 270 -7.38 -1.73 -8.67
N TYR A 271 -8.38 -2.39 -9.25
CA TYR A 271 -8.78 -3.76 -8.91
C TYR A 271 -8.85 -4.63 -10.17
N ASP A 272 -8.93 -5.96 -9.98
CA ASP A 272 -8.82 -6.96 -11.06
C ASP A 272 -7.49 -6.83 -11.85
N MET A 273 -6.40 -6.53 -11.14
CA MET A 273 -5.07 -6.37 -11.74
C MET A 273 -4.33 -7.70 -11.97
N ASP A 274 -4.78 -8.77 -11.32
CA ASP A 274 -4.11 -10.06 -11.43
C ASP A 274 -4.38 -10.64 -12.83
N PRO A 275 -3.34 -11.05 -13.56
CA PRO A 275 -3.47 -11.74 -14.83
C PRO A 275 -3.97 -13.19 -14.65
N GLU A 276 -4.73 -13.50 -13.59
CA GLU A 276 -5.33 -14.81 -13.45
C GLU A 276 -6.17 -15.08 -14.70
N ASN A 277 -5.70 -16.07 -15.48
CA ASN A 277 -6.35 -16.54 -16.67
C ASN A 277 -7.83 -16.77 -16.33
N PHE A 278 -8.77 -16.37 -17.19
CA PHE A 278 -10.21 -16.57 -16.94
C PHE A 278 -10.50 -18.00 -16.46
N PHE A 279 -9.76 -18.98 -17.01
CA PHE A 279 -9.75 -20.37 -16.60
C PHE A 279 -9.33 -20.61 -15.15
N VAL A 280 -8.33 -19.92 -14.59
CA VAL A 280 -7.94 -20.05 -13.18
C VAL A 280 -9.01 -19.48 -12.25
N LYS A 281 -9.60 -18.32 -12.59
CA LYS A 281 -10.76 -17.78 -11.86
C LYS A 281 -11.96 -18.72 -11.93
N LEU A 282 -12.26 -19.27 -13.12
CA LEU A 282 -13.33 -20.23 -13.34
C LEU A 282 -13.05 -21.55 -12.59
N PHE A 283 -11.81 -22.02 -12.60
CA PHE A 283 -11.35 -23.24 -11.95
C PHE A 283 -11.40 -23.09 -10.42
N LYS A 284 -10.97 -21.97 -9.84
CA LYS A 284 -11.13 -21.68 -8.40
C LYS A 284 -12.60 -21.58 -8.00
N LYS A 285 -13.45 -20.96 -8.83
CA LYS A 285 -14.90 -20.90 -8.64
C LYS A 285 -15.53 -22.30 -8.70
N ASN A 286 -15.08 -23.15 -9.63
CA ASN A 286 -15.54 -24.52 -9.75
C ASN A 286 -14.96 -25.43 -8.65
N ILE A 287 -13.74 -25.21 -8.17
CA ILE A 287 -13.17 -25.91 -7.00
C ILE A 287 -14.01 -25.64 -5.77
N LYS A 288 -14.54 -24.43 -5.56
CA LYS A 288 -15.50 -24.18 -4.45
C LYS A 288 -16.81 -24.98 -4.59
N ASN A 289 -17.21 -25.32 -5.82
CA ASN A 289 -18.35 -26.20 -6.08
C ASN A 289 -17.98 -27.69 -5.95
N ILE A 290 -16.72 -28.04 -6.22
CA ILE A 290 -16.19 -29.42 -6.09
C ILE A 290 -15.88 -29.72 -4.62
N PHE A 291 -15.31 -28.77 -3.89
CA PHE A 291 -14.89 -28.82 -2.49
C PHE A 291 -15.60 -27.71 -1.70
N SER A 292 -16.63 -28.07 -0.93
CA SER A 292 -17.28 -27.14 0.01
C SER A 292 -17.33 -27.73 1.41
N ILE A 293 -17.01 -26.91 2.41
CA ILE A 293 -17.17 -27.26 3.82
C ILE A 293 -18.37 -26.48 4.34
N THR A 294 -19.42 -27.19 4.74
CA THR A 294 -20.62 -26.58 5.34
C THR A 294 -20.73 -26.98 6.80
N ASN A 295 -21.16 -26.03 7.63
CA ASN A 295 -21.45 -26.27 9.04
C ASN A 295 -22.90 -26.75 9.17
N SER A 296 -23.11 -27.96 9.70
CA SER A 296 -24.44 -28.47 10.09
C SER A 296 -24.40 -28.83 11.58
N GLY A 297 -24.69 -27.85 12.43
CA GLY A 297 -24.62 -28.01 13.89
C GLY A 297 -23.19 -28.32 14.37
N PRO A 298 -22.96 -29.29 15.29
CA PRO A 298 -21.63 -29.60 15.82
C PRO A 298 -20.71 -30.33 14.83
N LYS A 299 -21.13 -30.53 13.57
CA LYS A 299 -20.40 -31.31 12.56
C LYS A 299 -20.05 -30.46 11.34
N LYS A 300 -18.82 -30.62 10.84
CA LYS A 300 -18.38 -30.10 9.53
C LYS A 300 -18.60 -31.17 8.47
N VAL A 301 -19.32 -30.82 7.41
CA VAL A 301 -19.53 -31.68 6.24
C VAL A 301 -18.62 -31.19 5.13
N ILE A 302 -17.73 -32.05 4.63
CA ILE A 302 -16.92 -31.77 3.45
C ILE A 302 -17.59 -32.47 2.27
N ARG A 303 -17.98 -31.70 1.27
CA ARG A 303 -18.42 -32.21 -0.04
C ARG A 303 -17.23 -32.27 -0.98
N ILE A 304 -17.07 -33.39 -1.66
CA ILE A 304 -16.10 -33.59 -2.75
C ILE A 304 -16.88 -34.14 -3.95
N PHE A 305 -16.83 -33.47 -5.11
CA PHE A 305 -17.59 -33.84 -6.32
C PHE A 305 -19.12 -33.94 -6.12
N GLY A 306 -19.71 -33.10 -5.25
CA GLY A 306 -21.14 -33.17 -4.94
C GLY A 306 -21.56 -34.36 -4.07
N ILE A 307 -20.62 -35.24 -3.71
CA ILE A 307 -20.83 -36.34 -2.77
C ILE A 307 -20.50 -35.82 -1.36
N ASN A 308 -21.39 -36.09 -0.39
CA ASN A 308 -21.09 -35.82 1.02
C ASN A 308 -20.08 -36.86 1.50
N VAL A 309 -18.80 -36.48 1.62
CA VAL A 309 -17.75 -37.48 1.90
C VAL A 309 -17.63 -37.78 3.40
N PHE A 310 -18.15 -36.93 4.31
CA PHE A 310 -17.95 -37.16 5.75
C PHE A 310 -19.10 -36.74 6.67
N LYS A 311 -19.42 -37.62 7.64
CA LYS A 311 -19.98 -37.32 8.98
C LYS A 311 -18.90 -37.76 10.00
N TYR A 312 -18.19 -36.85 10.65
CA TYR A 312 -17.11 -37.23 11.59
C TYR A 312 -17.53 -37.24 13.07
N THR A 313 -17.00 -38.24 13.78
CA THR A 313 -16.57 -38.25 15.19
C THR A 313 -15.31 -39.14 15.27
N SER A 314 -14.10 -38.55 15.16
CA SER A 314 -12.74 -39.20 15.26
C SER A 314 -12.36 -40.20 14.13
N SER A 315 -11.11 -40.51 13.72
CA SER A 315 -9.73 -40.05 13.97
C SER A 315 -8.81 -40.43 12.78
N THR A 316 -7.80 -39.58 12.55
CA THR A 316 -6.55 -39.60 11.73
C THR A 316 -6.09 -40.77 10.82
N LEU A 317 -6.48 -42.03 11.01
CA LEU A 317 -5.84 -43.16 10.28
C LEU A 317 -6.25 -43.26 8.80
N LEU A 318 -7.47 -42.83 8.46
CA LEU A 318 -8.00 -42.85 7.09
C LEU A 318 -7.47 -41.71 6.20
N LEU A 319 -6.97 -40.62 6.81
CA LEU A 319 -6.43 -39.45 6.11
C LEU A 319 -5.17 -39.79 5.30
N LYS A 320 -4.32 -40.68 5.82
CA LYS A 320 -3.11 -41.15 5.12
C LYS A 320 -3.43 -41.92 3.84
N LYS A 321 -4.39 -42.85 3.91
CA LYS A 321 -4.78 -43.72 2.77
C LYS A 321 -5.46 -42.93 1.64
N ASN A 322 -6.19 -41.86 2.00
CA ASN A 322 -6.86 -40.99 1.02
C ASN A 322 -5.93 -39.91 0.42
N LEU A 323 -4.88 -39.49 1.13
CA LEU A 323 -3.82 -38.63 0.57
C LEU A 323 -3.05 -39.32 -0.56
N GLU A 324 -2.86 -40.64 -0.49
CA GLU A 324 -2.26 -41.43 -1.57
C GLU A 324 -3.12 -41.40 -2.84
N GLY A 325 -4.45 -41.59 -2.72
CA GLY A 325 -5.36 -41.50 -3.88
C GLY A 325 -5.46 -40.09 -4.50
N MET A 326 -5.19 -39.03 -3.72
CA MET A 326 -5.13 -37.66 -4.27
C MET A 326 -3.83 -37.37 -5.03
N LYS A 327 -2.73 -38.10 -4.76
CA LYS A 327 -1.50 -37.97 -5.55
C LYS A 327 -1.70 -38.40 -7.00
N ASP A 328 -2.43 -39.50 -7.22
CA ASP A 328 -2.76 -39.98 -8.58
C ASP A 328 -3.64 -38.99 -9.35
N LEU A 329 -4.51 -38.26 -8.65
CA LEU A 329 -5.34 -37.21 -9.25
C LEU A 329 -4.51 -35.96 -9.62
N ILE A 330 -3.54 -35.58 -8.80
CA ILE A 330 -2.61 -34.48 -9.09
C ILE A 330 -1.75 -34.83 -10.30
N VAL A 331 -1.22 -36.05 -10.37
CA VAL A 331 -0.45 -36.55 -11.53
C VAL A 331 -1.28 -36.47 -12.81
N LYS A 332 -2.54 -36.91 -12.79
CA LYS A 332 -3.44 -36.81 -13.95
C LYS A 332 -3.77 -35.36 -14.34
N ILE A 333 -3.84 -34.45 -13.38
CA ILE A 333 -4.04 -33.03 -13.66
C ILE A 333 -2.78 -32.44 -14.31
N ASP A 334 -1.59 -32.80 -13.82
CA ASP A 334 -0.33 -32.36 -14.40
C ASP A 334 -0.12 -32.91 -15.83
N GLU A 335 -0.49 -34.17 -16.09
CA GLU A 335 -0.51 -34.77 -17.43
C GLU A 335 -1.49 -34.03 -18.38
N LEU A 336 -2.68 -33.67 -17.90
CA LEU A 336 -3.66 -32.90 -18.68
C LEU A 336 -3.20 -31.46 -18.94
N VAL A 337 -2.43 -30.86 -18.01
CA VAL A 337 -1.84 -29.54 -18.17
C VAL A 337 -0.68 -29.57 -19.16
N GLU A 338 0.16 -30.61 -19.16
CA GLU A 338 1.23 -30.80 -20.16
C GLU A 338 0.69 -31.11 -21.55
N PHE A 339 -0.33 -31.98 -21.67
CA PHE A 339 -0.96 -32.30 -22.96
C PHE A 339 -1.51 -31.06 -23.68
N LYS A 340 -1.88 -30.03 -22.92
CA LYS A 340 -2.40 -28.76 -23.44
C LYS A 340 -1.33 -27.70 -23.73
N LYS A 341 -0.09 -27.89 -23.27
CA LYS A 341 1.06 -27.04 -23.63
C LYS A 341 1.72 -27.47 -24.95
N ASN A 342 1.51 -28.72 -25.36
CA ASN A 342 2.06 -29.32 -26.58
C ASN A 342 1.07 -29.32 -27.77
N LYS A 343 -0.02 -28.55 -27.67
CA LYS A 343 -0.94 -28.17 -28.75
C LYS A 343 -1.09 -26.66 -28.73
#